data_AF-A0A090R041-F1
#
_entry.id   AF-A0A090R041-F1
#
_cell.length_a   1.000
_cell.length_b   1.000
_cell.length_c   1.000
_cell.angle_alpha   90.00
_cell.angle_beta   90.00
_cell.angle_gamma   90.00
#
_symmetry.space_group_name_H-M   'P 1'
#
loop_
_entity.id
_entity.type
_entity.pdbx_description
1 polymer ?
#
loop_
_entity_poly.entity_id
_entity_poly.type
_entity_poly.pdbx_seq_one_letter_code
_entity_poly.pdbx_strand_id
1 'polypeptide(L)'
;MNEFAVLAGYINYFAEHLAKLSAFDVIQVVITFTGAVAIWAVNNPNPRISRFGCIFGLIGEPFWLYTSWTTGAWGIFILACIYTGCWAMGCYHNWIAGFVKSACERRL
;
A
#
# COMPACT_ATOMS: atom_id res chain seq x y z
N MET A 1 48.12 -2.18 6.85
CA MET A 1 46.64 -2.17 6.93
C MET A 1 46.20 -3.61 7.06
N ASN A 2 45.50 -3.90 8.14
CA ASN A 2 45.35 -5.21 8.77
C ASN A 2 44.27 -6.04 8.07
N GLU A 3 44.65 -7.21 7.56
CA GLU A 3 43.77 -8.21 6.90
C GLU A 3 42.53 -8.55 7.74
N PHE A 4 42.65 -8.47 9.07
CA PHE A 4 41.54 -8.60 10.02
C PHE A 4 40.41 -7.56 9.82
N ALA A 5 40.74 -6.32 9.45
CA ALA A 5 39.74 -5.27 9.21
C ALA A 5 38.96 -5.52 7.91
N VAL A 6 39.63 -6.08 6.89
CA VAL A 6 39.00 -6.46 5.62
C VAL A 6 38.06 -7.64 5.85
N LEU A 7 38.50 -8.67 6.58
CA LEU A 7 37.68 -9.83 6.90
C LEU A 7 36.47 -9.47 7.76
N ALA A 8 36.64 -8.61 8.76
CA ALA A 8 35.53 -8.09 9.57
C ALA A 8 34.53 -7.29 8.72
N GLY A 9 35.01 -6.51 7.75
CA GLY A 9 34.16 -5.82 6.77
C GLY A 9 33.34 -6.78 5.91
N TYR A 10 33.95 -7.86 5.40
CA TYR A 10 33.24 -8.90 4.65
C TYR A 10 32.20 -9.63 5.50
N ILE A 11 32.52 -9.96 6.74
CA ILE A 11 31.59 -10.62 7.67
C ILE A 11 30.40 -9.71 7.98
N ASN A 12 30.63 -8.42 8.23
CA ASN A 12 29.53 -7.46 8.46
C ASN A 12 28.66 -7.27 7.22
N TYR A 13 29.27 -7.11 6.04
CA TYR A 13 28.54 -7.00 4.76
C TYR A 13 27.69 -8.24 4.48
N PHE A 14 28.22 -9.43 4.75
CA PHE A 14 27.52 -10.69 4.56
C PHE A 14 26.41 -10.89 5.60
N ALA A 15 26.64 -10.51 6.87
CA ALA A 15 25.63 -10.54 7.91
C ALA A 15 24.47 -9.58 7.62
N GLU A 16 24.75 -8.38 7.13
CA GLU A 16 23.72 -7.42 6.69
C GLU A 16 22.92 -7.94 5.48
N HIS A 17 23.57 -8.61 4.53
CA HIS A 17 22.88 -9.25 3.39
C HIS A 17 22.04 -10.46 3.81
N LEU A 18 22.52 -11.28 4.74
CA LEU A 18 21.77 -12.41 5.31
C LEU A 18 20.56 -11.96 6.13
N ALA A 19 20.68 -10.85 6.86
CA ALA A 19 19.57 -10.25 7.59
C ALA A 19 18.45 -9.78 6.65
N LYS A 20 18.80 -9.24 5.47
CA LYS A 20 17.83 -8.86 4.42
C LYS A 20 17.20 -10.07 3.72
N LEU A 21 17.88 -11.21 3.71
CA LEU A 21 17.43 -12.44 3.02
C LEU A 21 16.42 -13.27 3.82
N SER A 22 16.30 -13.06 5.14
CA SER A 22 15.57 -13.97 6.05
C SER A 22 14.22 -13.46 6.53
N ALA A 23 13.84 -12.22 6.24
CA ALA A 23 12.60 -11.64 6.74
C ALA A 23 11.54 -11.57 5.65
N PHE A 24 10.43 -12.29 5.84
CA PHE A 24 9.14 -11.83 5.33
C PHE A 24 8.94 -10.41 5.89
N ASP A 25 9.20 -9.40 5.09
CA ASP A 25 8.97 -8.02 5.48
C ASP A 25 7.45 -7.85 5.66
N VAL A 26 7.03 -7.67 6.91
CA VAL A 26 5.61 -7.53 7.29
C VAL A 26 4.96 -6.42 6.46
N ILE A 27 5.72 -5.37 6.10
CA ILE A 27 5.25 -4.28 5.26
C ILE A 27 4.93 -4.79 3.84
N GLN A 28 5.78 -5.63 3.25
CA GLN A 28 5.54 -6.23 1.94
C GLN A 28 4.35 -7.19 1.95
N VAL A 29 4.15 -7.93 3.04
CA VAL A 29 2.99 -8.81 3.22
C VAL A 29 1.71 -7.98 3.26
N VAL A 30 1.70 -6.90 4.04
CA VAL A 30 0.55 -5.99 4.12
C VAL A 30 0.27 -5.38 2.76
N ILE A 31 1.27 -4.79 2.10
CA ILE A 31 1.17 -4.19 0.76
C ILE A 31 0.57 -5.18 -0.24
N THR A 32 1.10 -6.40 -0.29
CA THR A 32 0.67 -7.43 -1.24
C THR A 32 -0.78 -7.83 -0.98
N PHE A 33 -1.12 -8.09 0.29
CA PHE A 33 -2.46 -8.51 0.65
C PHE A 33 -3.49 -7.41 0.41
N THR A 34 -3.25 -6.20 0.91
CA THR A 34 -4.18 -5.07 0.75
C THR A 34 -4.33 -4.68 -0.72
N GLY A 35 -3.24 -4.69 -1.50
CA GLY A 35 -3.27 -4.41 -2.92
C GLY A 35 -4.07 -5.47 -3.71
N ALA A 36 -3.82 -6.75 -3.47
CA ALA A 36 -4.54 -7.84 -4.13
C ALA A 36 -6.04 -7.81 -3.82
N VAL A 37 -6.40 -7.65 -2.53
CA VAL A 37 -7.80 -7.57 -2.10
C VAL A 37 -8.47 -6.32 -2.67
N ALA A 38 -7.79 -5.17 -2.68
CA ALA A 38 -8.34 -3.93 -3.24
C ALA A 38 -8.70 -4.10 -4.72
N ILE A 39 -7.76 -4.61 -5.54
CA ILE A 39 -7.97 -4.80 -6.98
C ILE A 39 -9.05 -5.86 -7.24
N TRP A 40 -9.03 -7.00 -6.54
CA TRP A 40 -10.07 -8.01 -6.65
C TRP A 40 -11.44 -7.45 -6.29
N ALA A 41 -11.53 -6.70 -5.19
CA ALA A 41 -12.78 -6.12 -4.73
C ALA A 41 -13.33 -5.13 -5.77
N VAL A 42 -12.55 -4.15 -6.23
CA VAL A 42 -13.02 -3.14 -7.21
C VAL A 42 -13.58 -3.79 -8.47
N ASN A 43 -12.95 -4.86 -8.96
CA ASN A 43 -13.37 -5.57 -10.16
C ASN A 43 -14.48 -6.62 -9.90
N ASN A 44 -14.92 -6.79 -8.66
CA ASN A 44 -15.97 -7.75 -8.34
C ASN A 44 -17.33 -7.26 -8.87
N PRO A 45 -18.11 -8.11 -9.57
CA PRO A 45 -19.42 -7.71 -10.10
C PRO A 45 -20.45 -7.41 -9.01
N ASN A 46 -20.23 -7.88 -7.77
CA ASN A 46 -21.11 -7.59 -6.65
C ASN A 46 -20.81 -6.19 -6.07
N PRO A 47 -21.72 -5.21 -6.18
CA PRO A 47 -21.49 -3.85 -5.70
C PRO A 47 -21.30 -3.77 -4.17
N ARG A 48 -21.82 -4.75 -3.42
CA ARG A 48 -21.60 -4.82 -1.96
C ARG A 48 -20.15 -5.11 -1.61
N ILE A 49 -19.43 -5.84 -2.48
CA ILE A 49 -18.01 -6.18 -2.35
C ILE A 49 -17.15 -5.08 -2.96
N SER A 50 -17.50 -4.61 -4.17
CA SER A 50 -16.70 -3.63 -4.91
C SER A 50 -16.46 -2.31 -4.17
N ARG A 51 -17.45 -1.84 -3.42
CA ARG A 51 -17.30 -0.66 -2.55
C ARG A 51 -16.20 -0.77 -1.49
N PHE A 52 -15.81 -1.97 -1.07
CA PHE A 52 -14.74 -2.15 -0.07
C PHE A 52 -13.34 -2.03 -0.69
N GLY A 53 -13.21 -2.14 -2.01
CA GLY A 53 -11.91 -2.05 -2.69
C GLY A 53 -11.17 -0.75 -2.39
N CYS A 54 -11.90 0.38 -2.30
CA CYS A 54 -11.29 1.66 -1.94
C CYS A 54 -10.80 1.74 -0.50
N ILE A 55 -11.43 1.01 0.43
CA ILE A 55 -10.98 0.95 1.84
C ILE A 55 -9.67 0.16 1.92
N PHE A 56 -9.60 -1.00 1.28
CA PHE A 56 -8.36 -1.80 1.24
C PHE A 56 -7.22 -1.07 0.52
N GLY A 57 -7.55 -0.34 -0.55
CA GLY A 57 -6.60 0.55 -1.23
C GLY A 57 -6.01 1.57 -0.27
N LEU A 58 -6.85 2.37 0.40
CA LEU A 58 -6.39 3.37 1.38
C LEU A 58 -5.58 2.79 2.53
N ILE A 59 -5.92 1.60 3.03
CA ILE A 59 -5.14 0.95 4.10
C ILE A 59 -3.73 0.59 3.62
N GLY A 60 -3.58 0.22 2.34
CA GLY A 60 -2.28 -0.13 1.76
C GLY A 60 -1.38 1.07 1.46
N GLU A 61 -1.95 2.24 1.13
CA GLU A 61 -1.17 3.41 0.70
C GLU A 61 -0.12 3.90 1.72
N PRO A 62 -0.37 3.97 3.05
CA PRO A 62 0.66 4.33 4.03
C PRO A 62 1.92 3.46 3.95
N PHE A 63 1.76 2.16 3.65
CA PHE A 63 2.86 1.22 3.53
C PHE A 63 3.62 1.41 2.22
N TRP A 64 2.91 1.66 1.12
CA TRP A 64 3.54 2.05 -0.16
C TRP A 64 4.33 3.35 -0.04
N LEU A 65 3.78 4.36 0.64
CA LEU A 65 4.45 5.65 0.90
C LEU A 65 5.69 5.47 1.76
N TYR A 66 5.59 4.73 2.88
CA TYR A 66 6.72 4.47 3.77
C TYR A 66 7.84 3.70 3.05
N THR A 67 7.49 2.63 2.33
CA THR A 67 8.46 1.80 1.61
C THR A 67 9.15 2.58 0.50
N SER A 68 8.39 3.31 -0.32
CA SER A 68 8.96 4.07 -1.43
C SER A 68 9.81 5.25 -0.96
N TRP A 69 9.45 5.90 0.15
CA TRP A 69 10.27 6.93 0.77
C TRP A 69 11.60 6.38 1.29
N THR A 70 11.56 5.30 2.09
CA THR A 70 12.76 4.70 2.72
C THR A 70 13.70 4.05 1.72
N THR A 71 13.18 3.57 0.59
CA THR A 71 13.99 2.97 -0.50
C THR A 71 14.42 3.98 -1.57
N GLY A 72 13.96 5.24 -1.49
CA GLY A 72 14.27 6.28 -2.48
C GLY A 72 13.55 6.09 -3.83
N ALA A 73 12.51 5.25 -3.90
CA ALA A 73 11.74 4.98 -5.10
C ALA A 73 10.72 6.09 -5.39
N TRP A 74 11.21 7.30 -5.71
CA TRP A 74 10.40 8.51 -5.87
C TRP A 74 9.26 8.39 -6.89
N GLY A 75 9.46 7.63 -7.97
CA GLY A 75 8.39 7.36 -8.95
C GLY A 75 7.20 6.63 -8.35
N ILE A 76 7.46 5.61 -7.50
CA ILE A 76 6.43 4.87 -6.77
C ILE A 76 5.81 5.76 -5.68
N PHE A 77 6.62 6.59 -5.01
CA PHE A 77 6.13 7.51 -3.99
C PHE A 77 5.10 8.49 -4.55
N ILE A 78 5.39 9.12 -5.70
CA ILE A 78 4.45 10.01 -6.39
C ILE A 78 3.18 9.24 -6.80
N LEU A 79 3.34 8.02 -7.32
CA LEU A 79 2.20 7.18 -7.70
C LEU A 79 1.31 6.85 -6.49
N ALA A 80 1.90 6.50 -5.35
CA ALA A 80 1.17 6.23 -4.11
C ALA A 80 0.41 7.47 -3.60
N CYS A 81 0.97 8.67 -3.73
CA CYS A 81 0.25 9.91 -3.44
C CYS A 81 -0.98 10.09 -4.35
N ILE A 82 -0.84 9.83 -5.65
CA ILE A 82 -1.95 9.91 -6.61
C ILE A 82 -3.01 8.86 -6.28
N TYR A 83 -2.58 7.61 -6.02
CA TYR A 83 -3.48 6.50 -5.68
C TYR A 83 -4.21 6.76 -4.38
N THR A 84 -3.57 7.34 -3.37
CA THR A 84 -4.23 7.81 -2.15
C THR A 84 -5.41 8.72 -2.48
N GLY A 85 -5.23 9.68 -3.40
CA GLY A 85 -6.31 10.54 -3.89
C GLY A 85 -7.42 9.78 -4.61
N CYS A 86 -7.07 8.84 -5.50
CA CYS A 86 -8.03 8.01 -6.23
C CYS A 86 -8.85 7.11 -5.28
N TRP A 87 -8.20 6.49 -4.30
CA TRP A 87 -8.88 5.64 -3.32
C TRP A 87 -9.76 6.46 -2.37
N ALA A 88 -9.30 7.64 -1.93
CA ALA A 88 -10.12 8.57 -1.17
C ALA A 88 -11.37 9.01 -1.94
N MET A 89 -11.23 9.30 -3.23
CA MET A 89 -12.36 9.59 -4.11
C MET A 89 -13.31 8.40 -4.23
N GLY A 90 -12.79 7.17 -4.38
CA GLY A 90 -13.60 5.95 -4.35
C GLY A 90 -14.33 5.75 -3.02
N CYS A 91 -13.69 6.05 -1.89
CA CYS A 91 -14.32 6.01 -0.57
C CYS A 91 -15.46 7.04 -0.46
N TYR A 92 -15.23 8.27 -0.93
CA TYR A 92 -16.25 9.30 -0.93
C TYR A 92 -17.48 8.87 -1.74
N HIS A 93 -17.31 8.41 -2.97
CA HIS A 93 -18.44 8.02 -3.82
C HIS A 93 -19.23 6.81 -3.28
N ASN A 94 -18.51 5.79 -2.81
CA ASN A 94 -19.15 4.53 -2.40
C ASN A 94 -19.77 4.57 -1.00
N TRP A 95 -19.29 5.45 -0.11
CA TRP A 95 -19.68 5.46 1.30
C TRP A 95 -20.28 6.78 1.79
N ILE A 96 -19.89 7.91 1.20
CA ILE A 96 -20.29 9.25 1.68
C ILE A 96 -21.36 9.86 0.77
N ALA A 97 -21.13 9.89 -0.55
CA ALA A 97 -22.01 10.56 -1.51
C ALA A 97 -23.42 9.92 -1.60
N GLY A 98 -23.56 8.63 -1.28
CA GLY A 98 -24.84 7.93 -1.25
C GLY A 98 -25.87 8.54 -0.28
N PHE A 99 -25.40 9.22 0.78
CA PHE A 99 -26.29 9.93 1.71
C PHE A 99 -26.95 11.16 1.07
N VAL A 100 -26.23 11.88 0.20
CA VAL A 100 -26.73 13.12 -0.43
C VAL A 100 -27.80 12.80 -1.48
N LYS A 101 -27.60 11.77 -2.29
CA LYS A 101 -28.56 11.37 -3.34
C LYS A 101 -29.86 10.84 -2.75
N SER A 102 -29.77 9.99 -1.72
CA SER A 102 -30.93 9.40 -1.03
C SER A 102 -31.76 10.41 -0.22
N ALA A 103 -31.19 11.56 0.15
CA ALA A 103 -31.90 12.65 0.82
C ALA A 103 -32.67 13.54 -0.18
N CYS A 104 -32.13 13.70 -1.40
CA CYS A 104 -32.77 14.46 -2.47
C CYS A 104 -33.95 13.68 -3.09
N GLU A 105 -33.77 12.39 -3.37
CA GLU A 105 -34.81 11.54 -3.97
C GLU A 105 -36.01 11.27 -3.05
N ARG A 106 -35.84 11.36 -1.72
CA ARG A 106 -36.96 11.25 -0.75
C ARG A 106 -37.78 12.54 -0.59
N ARG A 107 -37.41 13.61 -1.28
CA ARG A 107 -38.02 14.94 -1.18
C ARG A 107 -38.84 15.34 -2.41
N LEU A 108 -38.85 14.50 -3.44
CA LEU A 108 -39.66 14.58 -4.66
C LEU A 108 -40.76 13.51 -4.59
#